data_AF-A0A1I1C9W3-F1
#
_entry.id   AF-A0A1I1C9W3-F1
#
_cell.length_a   1.000
_cell.length_b   1.000
_cell.length_c   1.000
_cell.angle_alpha   90.00
_cell.angle_beta   90.00
_cell.angle_gamma   90.00
#
_symmetry.space_group_name_H-M   'P 1'
#
loop_
_entity.id
_entity.type
_entity.pdbx_description
1 polymer ?
#
loop_
_entity_poly.entity_id
_entity_poly.type
_entity_poly.pdbx_seq_one_letter_code
_entity_poly.pdbx_strand_id
1 'polypeptide(L)'
;MVAGAMRFAGQGASLAAEQADRALSAFADRADIAPYAADAAAFAVSEGIVTGMDQVTFAPKLGATRAQASVMTLRMLQALGFANQ
;
A
#
# COMPACT_ATOMS: atom_id res chain seq x y z
N MET A 1 -8.26 -1.94 -3.10
CA MET A 1 -9.37 -1.52 -2.20
C MET A 1 -8.92 -0.53 -1.12
N VAL A 2 -7.79 -0.77 -0.43
CA VAL A 2 -7.30 0.09 0.67
C VAL A 2 -7.11 1.57 0.28
N ALA A 3 -6.37 1.86 -0.81
CA ALA A 3 -6.12 3.26 -1.21
C ALA A 3 -7.40 4.04 -1.59
N GLY A 4 -8.39 3.37 -2.20
CA GLY A 4 -9.67 3.99 -2.53
C GLY A 4 -10.47 4.36 -1.28
N ALA A 5 -10.42 3.53 -0.24
CA ALA A 5 -11.13 3.77 1.01
C ALA A 5 -10.44 4.85 1.88
N MET A 6 -9.12 4.98 1.83
CA MET A 6 -8.39 6.05 2.53
C MET A 6 -8.61 7.43 1.88
N ARG A 7 -8.72 7.48 0.55
CA ARG A 7 -9.15 8.70 -0.17
C ARG A 7 -10.57 9.13 0.24
N PHE A 8 -11.47 8.17 0.45
CA PHE A 8 -12.84 8.45 0.91
C PHE A 8 -12.87 8.95 2.36
N ALA A 9 -11.95 8.50 3.21
CA ALA A 9 -11.82 8.95 4.60
C ALA A 9 -11.15 10.34 4.76
N GLY A 10 -10.91 11.08 3.67
CA GLY A 10 -10.35 12.43 3.71
C GLY A 10 -8.82 12.49 3.85
N GLN A 11 -8.14 11.35 4.04
CA GLN A 11 -6.68 11.22 3.91
C GLN A 11 -6.31 11.07 2.42
N GLY A 12 -6.59 12.10 1.65
CA GLY A 12 -6.23 12.19 0.24
C GLY A 12 -4.78 12.65 0.06
N ALA A 13 -3.80 11.82 0.42
CA ALA A 13 -2.43 12.07 -0.04
C ALA A 13 -2.26 11.42 -1.41
N SER A 14 -2.59 12.17 -2.46
CA SER A 14 -1.94 11.96 -3.75
C SER A 14 -0.46 12.22 -3.51
N LEU A 15 0.33 11.17 -3.31
CA LEU A 15 1.79 11.30 -3.36
C LEU A 15 2.14 11.85 -4.75
N ALA A 16 3.05 12.81 -4.82
CA ALA A 16 3.58 13.19 -6.13
C ALA A 16 4.20 11.95 -6.77
N ALA A 17 4.09 11.78 -8.10
CA ALA A 17 4.58 10.59 -8.81
C ALA A 17 6.05 10.25 -8.45
N GLU A 18 6.86 11.26 -8.13
CA GLU A 18 8.25 11.12 -7.71
C GLU A 18 8.40 10.53 -6.29
N GLN A 19 7.50 10.85 -5.37
CA GLN A 19 7.45 10.25 -4.04
C GLN A 19 6.90 8.83 -4.11
N ALA A 20 5.97 8.58 -5.04
CA ALA A 20 5.48 7.24 -5.30
C ALA A 20 6.60 6.32 -5.84
N ASP A 21 7.40 6.82 -6.78
CA ASP A 21 8.56 6.09 -7.31
C ASP A 21 9.61 5.81 -6.23
N ARG A 22 9.90 6.79 -5.36
CA ARG A 22 10.83 6.60 -4.22
C ARG A 22 10.32 5.57 -3.22
N ALA A 23 9.03 5.60 -2.87
CA ALA A 23 8.44 4.62 -1.96
C ALA A 23 8.49 3.19 -2.52
N LEU A 24 8.38 3.05 -3.84
CA LEU A 24 8.44 1.75 -4.52
C LEU A 24 9.85 1.34 -4.96
N SER A 25 10.84 2.25 -4.89
CA SER A 25 12.22 2.01 -5.34
C SER A 25 12.94 0.89 -4.58
N ALA A 26 12.48 0.56 -3.37
CA ALA A 26 12.98 -0.56 -2.58
C ALA A 26 12.61 -1.93 -3.16
N PHE A 27 11.58 -2.01 -4.01
CA PHE A 27 11.10 -3.26 -4.59
C PHE A 27 11.68 -3.49 -5.99
N ALA A 28 12.34 -4.64 -6.17
CA ALA A 28 12.93 -5.04 -7.45
C ALA A 28 11.86 -5.30 -8.53
N ASP A 29 10.66 -5.71 -8.12
CA ASP A 29 9.52 -6.03 -8.97
C ASP A 29 8.52 -4.87 -9.10
N ARG A 30 8.94 -3.64 -8.79
CA ARG A 30 8.11 -2.43 -8.96
C ARG A 30 7.60 -2.26 -10.40
N ALA A 31 8.34 -2.76 -11.39
CA ALA A 31 7.96 -2.72 -12.80
C ALA A 31 6.76 -3.64 -13.12
N ASP A 32 6.48 -4.64 -12.28
CA ASP A 32 5.33 -5.53 -12.41
C ASP A 32 4.06 -4.95 -11.76
N ILE A 33 4.17 -3.81 -11.05
CA ILE A 33 3.02 -3.12 -10.46
C ILE A 33 2.23 -2.43 -11.58
N ALA A 34 0.95 -2.73 -11.67
CA ALA A 34 0.09 -2.11 -12.67
C ALA A 34 0.01 -0.58 -12.46
N PRO A 35 -0.02 0.25 -13.52
CA PRO A 35 0.02 1.71 -13.40
C PRO A 35 -1.09 2.29 -12.50
N TYR A 36 -2.29 1.70 -12.57
CA TYR A 36 -3.43 2.12 -11.74
C TYR A 36 -3.23 1.82 -10.24
N ALA A 37 -2.35 0.88 -9.91
CA ALA A 37 -2.06 0.44 -8.55
C ALA A 37 -0.79 1.08 -7.99
N ALA A 38 0.03 1.76 -8.80
CA ALA A 38 1.30 2.33 -8.38
C ALA A 38 1.13 3.37 -7.27
N ASP A 39 0.25 4.36 -7.44
CA ASP A 39 -0.03 5.37 -6.41
C ASP A 39 -0.58 4.74 -5.13
N ALA A 40 -1.48 3.77 -5.28
CA ALA A 40 -2.09 3.07 -4.16
C ALA A 40 -1.07 2.23 -3.37
N ALA A 41 -0.16 1.56 -4.08
CA ALA A 41 0.90 0.74 -3.50
C ALA A 41 1.93 1.63 -2.80
N ALA A 42 2.35 2.72 -3.44
CA ALA A 42 3.30 3.66 -2.85
C ALA A 42 2.75 4.28 -1.56
N PHE A 43 1.48 4.70 -1.57
CA PHE A 43 0.83 5.26 -0.39
C PHE A 43 0.71 4.23 0.74
N ALA A 44 0.31 2.99 0.40
CA ALA A 44 0.20 1.94 1.40
C ALA A 44 1.57 1.54 1.99
N VAL A 45 2.65 1.66 1.21
CA VAL A 45 4.02 1.44 1.68
C VAL A 45 4.50 2.60 2.55
N SER A 46 4.21 3.85 2.17
CA SER A 46 4.61 5.03 2.96
C SER A 46 3.91 5.08 4.31
N GLU A 47 2.64 4.67 4.37
CA GLU A 47 1.87 4.58 5.61
C GLU A 47 2.20 3.30 6.43
N GLY A 48 3.13 2.45 5.96
CA GLY A 48 3.50 1.20 6.64
C GLY A 48 2.42 0.12 6.65
N ILE A 49 1.33 0.33 5.90
CA ILE A 49 0.21 -0.62 5.77
C ILE A 49 0.69 -1.88 5.04
N VAL A 50 1.51 -1.68 4.00
CA VAL A 50 2.06 -2.75 3.16
C VAL A 50 3.57 -2.73 3.23
N THR A 51 4.16 -3.89 3.50
CA THR A 51 5.61 -4.04 3.71
C THR A 51 6.27 -4.94 2.66
N GLY A 52 5.52 -5.40 1.65
CA GLY A 52 5.98 -6.42 0.71
C GLY A 52 6.01 -7.82 1.33
N MET A 53 6.41 -8.83 0.54
CA MET A 53 6.72 -10.17 1.06
C MET A 53 8.10 -10.19 1.72
N ASP A 54 9.06 -9.52 1.09
CA ASP A 54 10.43 -9.38 1.55
C ASP A 54 10.87 -7.92 1.41
N GLN A 55 12.04 -7.58 1.95
CA GLN A 55 12.62 -6.23 1.86
C GLN A 55 12.80 -5.72 0.42
N VAL A 56 12.83 -6.62 -0.56
CA VAL A 56 13.06 -6.33 -1.98
C VAL A 56 11.92 -6.79 -2.89
N THR A 57 10.89 -7.46 -2.36
CA THR A 57 9.85 -8.12 -3.17
C THR A 57 8.46 -7.67 -2.75
N PHE A 58 7.72 -7.03 -3.66
CA PHE A 58 6.33 -6.63 -3.44
C PHE A 58 5.32 -7.72 -3.83
N ALA A 59 5.65 -8.53 -4.82
CA ALA A 59 4.86 -9.59 -5.44
C ALA A 59 3.45 -9.15 -5.92
N PRO A 60 3.31 -8.12 -6.77
CA PRO A 60 2.01 -7.55 -7.15
C PRO A 60 1.10 -8.52 -7.93
N LYS A 61 1.69 -9.51 -8.61
CA LYS A 61 0.98 -10.53 -9.39
C LYS A 61 0.51 -11.72 -8.55
N LEU A 62 1.01 -11.85 -7.32
CA LEU A 62 0.67 -12.95 -6.45
C LEU A 62 -0.56 -12.55 -5.61
N GLY A 63 -1.60 -13.37 -5.66
CA GLY A 63 -2.83 -13.08 -4.93
C GLY A 63 -2.57 -12.97 -3.43
N ALA A 64 -3.05 -11.90 -2.80
CA ALA A 64 -2.97 -11.76 -1.35
C ALA A 64 -3.78 -12.90 -0.68
N THR A 65 -3.17 -13.56 0.30
CA THR A 65 -3.87 -14.53 1.14
C THR A 65 -4.94 -13.83 1.99
N ARG A 66 -5.96 -14.57 2.44
CA ARG A 66 -7.00 -14.02 3.33
C ARG A 66 -6.40 -13.35 4.57
N ALA A 67 -5.36 -13.95 5.15
CA ALA A 67 -4.64 -13.40 6.30
C ALA A 67 -3.97 -12.06 5.98
N GLN A 68 -3.28 -11.97 4.84
CA GLN A 68 -2.65 -10.72 4.39
C GLN A 68 -3.70 -9.62 4.13
N ALA A 69 -4.82 -9.97 3.50
CA ALA A 69 -5.92 -9.03 3.30
C ALA A 69 -6.48 -8.50 4.63
N SER A 70 -6.68 -9.37 5.63
CA SER A 70 -7.14 -8.96 6.97
C SER A 70 -6.16 -8.03 7.67
N VAL A 71 -4.86 -8.32 7.59
CA VAL A 71 -3.80 -7.48 8.17
C VAL A 71 -3.74 -6.11 7.50
N MET A 72 -3.86 -6.06 6.17
CA MET A 72 -3.93 -4.78 5.44
C MET A 72 -5.15 -3.96 5.87
N THR A 73 -6.32 -4.57 6.03
CA THR A 73 -7.52 -3.89 6.51
C THR A 73 -7.36 -3.41 7.96
N LEU A 74 -6.78 -4.22 8.84
CA LEU A 74 -6.54 -3.82 10.23
C LEU A 74 -5.58 -2.63 10.31
N ARG A 75 -4.45 -2.67 9.60
CA ARG A 75 -3.48 -1.58 9.56
C ARG A 75 -4.08 -0.30 8.96
N MET A 76 -4.91 -0.44 7.93
CA MET A 76 -5.67 0.68 7.38
C MET A 76 -6.60 1.30 8.43
N LEU A 77 -7.34 0.49 9.19
CA LEU A 77 -8.23 0.98 10.24
C LEU A 77 -7.45 1.63 11.40
N GLN A 78 -6.26 1.10 11.75
CA GLN A 78 -5.35 1.71 12.73
C GLN A 78 -4.82 3.07 12.25
N ALA A 79 -4.38 3.17 10.98
CA ALA A 79 -3.92 4.42 10.38
C ALA A 79 -5.01 5.50 10.35
N LEU A 80 -6.28 5.09 10.24
CA LEU A 80 -7.44 5.97 10.28
C LEU A 80 -7.94 6.26 11.71
N GLY A 81 -7.33 5.69 12.75
CA GLY A 81 -7.76 5.85 14.14
C GLY A 81 -9.06 5.13 14.50
N PHE A 82 -9.56 4.25 13.63
CA PHE A 82 -10.79 3.47 13.86
C PHE A 82 -10.56 2.16 14.60
N ALA A 83 -9.31 1.72 14.76
CA ALA A 83 -8.93 0.57 15.57
C ALA A 83 -7.90 1.01 16.61
N ASN A 84 -8.21 0.79 17.89
CA ASN A 84 -7.27 1.02 18.98
C ASN A 84 -6.25 -0.13 19.04
N GLN A 85 -5.03 0.17 19.50
CA GLN A 85 -3.93 -0.81 19.60
C GLN A 85 -4.27 -2.01 20.48
#